data_AF-A0A9D2EMS7-F1
#
_entry.id   AF-A0A9D2EMS7-F1
#
_cell.length_a   1.000
_cell.length_b   1.000
_cell.length_c   1.000
_cell.angle_alpha   90.00
_cell.angle_beta   90.00
_cell.angle_gamma   90.00
#
_symmetry.space_group_name_H-M   'P 1'
#
loop_
_entity.id
_entity.type
_entity.pdbx_description
1 polymer ?
#
loop_
_entity_poly.entity_id
_entity_poly.type
_entity_poly.pdbx_seq_one_letter_code
_entity_poly.pdbx_strand_id
1 'polypeptide(L)'
;MLSFFCTFFLLFLSAVPAAAASDILAETPAAVTTSSEDDGSADETTATGTESSSSDDSSAVTDTGFHVEAPCAIVMEASTGTVLYEQDADLQKPPASVTKVMTLLLIFEALDAGQISLTDSVTTSEHAASMGGSQVFLEAGEAQTVETLIKCIAVASGNDACVA
;
A
#
# COMPACT_ATOMS: atom_id res chain seq x y z
N MET A 1 30.90 -7.93 0.13
CA MET A 1 31.00 -7.34 1.49
C MET A 1 29.64 -6.77 1.93
N LEU A 2 28.59 -7.62 1.95
CA LEU A 2 27.22 -7.23 2.31
C LEU A 2 26.73 -7.97 3.56
N SER A 3 27.66 -8.33 4.46
CA SER A 3 27.36 -9.22 5.59
C SER A 3 27.51 -8.56 6.97
N PHE A 4 27.66 -7.23 7.03
CA PHE A 4 27.94 -6.51 8.28
C PHE A 4 26.83 -5.56 8.76
N PHE A 5 25.75 -5.37 8.00
CA PHE A 5 24.63 -4.52 8.43
C PHE A 5 23.39 -5.28 8.92
N CYS A 6 23.35 -6.61 8.76
CA CYS A 6 22.24 -7.44 9.25
C CYS A 6 22.35 -7.78 10.76
N THR A 7 23.48 -7.49 11.39
CA THR A 7 23.79 -7.86 12.78
C THR A 7 23.36 -6.84 13.84
N PHE A 8 22.63 -5.78 13.50
CA PHE A 8 22.14 -4.80 14.49
C PHE A 8 20.65 -4.94 14.85
N PHE A 9 19.89 -5.77 14.13
CA PHE A 9 18.45 -5.99 14.41
C PHE A 9 18.17 -7.15 15.39
N LEU A 10 19.22 -7.83 15.89
CA LEU A 10 19.11 -9.05 16.71
C LEU A 10 19.57 -8.90 18.17
N LEU A 11 19.41 -7.73 18.79
CA LEU A 11 19.85 -7.50 20.19
C LEU A 11 18.85 -6.79 21.11
N PHE A 12 17.55 -6.82 20.81
CA PHE A 12 16.51 -6.33 21.73
C PHE A 12 15.31 -7.28 21.87
N LEU A 13 15.57 -8.59 21.89
CA LEU A 13 14.56 -9.59 22.22
C LEU A 13 15.04 -10.54 23.30
N SER A 14 15.13 -10.03 24.54
CA SER A 14 15.14 -10.90 25.72
C SER A 14 14.63 -10.14 26.94
N ALA A 15 13.31 -10.18 27.16
CA ALA A 15 12.69 -10.40 28.47
C ALA A 15 11.19 -10.09 28.41
N VAL A 16 10.38 -11.09 28.05
CA VAL A 16 9.01 -11.19 28.57
C VAL A 16 8.89 -12.59 29.20
N PRO A 17 8.62 -12.69 30.51
CA PRO A 17 8.52 -13.98 31.18
C PRO A 17 7.24 -14.70 30.81
N ALA A 18 7.40 -15.99 30.49
CA ALA A 18 6.33 -16.94 30.23
C ALA A 18 5.60 -17.32 31.53
N ALA A 19 4.27 -17.16 31.56
CA ALA A 19 3.42 -17.84 32.52
C ALA A 19 2.00 -18.06 31.95
N ALA A 20 1.52 -19.29 32.14
CA ALA A 20 0.14 -19.79 32.00
C ALA A 20 -0.37 -20.13 30.59
N ALA A 21 -0.05 -21.35 30.14
CA ALA A 21 -0.96 -22.14 29.33
C ALA A 21 -1.03 -23.54 29.95
N SER A 22 -2.18 -23.87 30.52
CA SER A 22 -2.51 -25.23 30.97
C SER A 22 -3.80 -25.66 30.25
N ASP A 23 -3.63 -26.69 29.43
CA ASP A 23 -4.59 -27.74 29.09
C ASP A 23 -6.01 -27.34 28.67
N ILE A 24 -6.33 -27.63 27.40
CA ILE A 24 -7.47 -28.52 27.12
C ILE A 24 -7.28 -29.24 25.77
N LEU A 25 -7.50 -30.54 25.87
CA LEU A 25 -7.35 -31.64 24.91
C LEU A 25 -8.37 -31.53 23.76
N ALA A 26 -7.94 -31.73 22.51
CA ALA A 26 -8.12 -32.95 21.71
C ALA A 26 -9.55 -33.20 21.19
N GLU A 27 -9.75 -33.08 19.86
CA GLU A 27 -10.40 -34.11 19.04
C GLU A 27 -10.25 -33.83 17.52
N THR A 28 -9.74 -34.83 16.80
CA THR A 28 -10.04 -35.14 15.39
C THR A 28 -10.09 -36.67 15.37
N PRO A 29 -10.93 -37.36 14.57
CA PRO A 29 -10.79 -37.34 13.11
C PRO A 29 -12.10 -37.58 12.31
N ALA A 30 -12.08 -37.32 10.99
CA ALA A 30 -12.50 -38.29 9.97
C ALA A 30 -12.36 -37.73 8.55
N ALA A 31 -11.83 -38.57 7.66
CA ALA A 31 -11.65 -38.35 6.23
C ALA A 31 -12.94 -38.65 5.43
N VAL A 32 -13.09 -38.03 4.25
CA VAL A 32 -13.77 -38.65 3.10
C VAL A 32 -13.28 -38.09 1.74
N THR A 33 -12.53 -38.95 1.06
CA THR A 33 -12.50 -39.32 -0.37
C THR A 33 -13.07 -38.41 -1.47
N THR A 34 -12.13 -37.93 -2.31
CA THR A 34 -12.07 -37.81 -3.79
C THR A 34 -13.33 -37.65 -4.65
N SER A 35 -13.27 -36.69 -5.59
CA SER A 35 -13.48 -36.96 -7.02
C SER A 35 -12.64 -36.01 -7.88
N SER A 36 -12.12 -36.59 -8.96
CA SER A 36 -11.22 -36.08 -9.99
C SER A 36 -11.97 -35.57 -11.22
N GLU A 37 -11.36 -34.64 -11.97
CA GLU A 37 -11.35 -34.43 -13.45
C GLU A 37 -10.67 -33.04 -13.67
N ASP A 38 -9.43 -32.94 -14.16
CA ASP A 38 -8.97 -32.92 -15.58
C ASP A 38 -9.63 -31.75 -16.36
N ASP A 39 -8.99 -30.85 -17.10
CA ASP A 39 -7.83 -30.92 -18.00
C ASP A 39 -7.31 -29.49 -18.37
N GLY A 40 -6.22 -29.40 -19.15
CA GLY A 40 -6.09 -28.33 -20.15
C GLY A 40 -4.98 -27.27 -19.98
N SER A 41 -3.74 -27.66 -20.29
CA SER A 41 -2.58 -26.79 -20.56
C SER A 41 -2.65 -26.15 -21.95
N ALA A 42 -2.15 -24.90 -22.12
CA ALA A 42 -1.37 -24.49 -23.30
C ALA A 42 -0.68 -23.12 -23.12
N ASP A 43 0.46 -23.05 -23.78
CA ASP A 43 1.59 -22.11 -23.73
C ASP A 43 1.55 -21.11 -24.91
N GLU A 44 2.51 -20.17 -24.90
CA GLU A 44 3.20 -19.56 -26.05
C GLU A 44 2.84 -18.13 -26.54
N THR A 45 3.71 -17.20 -26.14
CA THR A 45 4.54 -16.23 -26.92
C THR A 45 4.11 -15.76 -28.33
N THR A 46 4.22 -14.42 -28.55
CA THR A 46 5.04 -13.76 -29.61
C THR A 46 4.35 -12.62 -30.40
N ALA A 47 4.79 -11.40 -30.09
CA ALA A 47 5.23 -10.27 -30.95
C ALA A 47 4.32 -9.47 -31.91
N THR A 48 4.63 -8.16 -31.89
CA THR A 48 4.77 -7.20 -33.00
C THR A 48 3.58 -6.29 -33.29
N GLY A 49 3.83 -4.97 -33.21
CA GLY A 49 2.92 -3.93 -33.69
C GLY A 49 3.38 -2.52 -33.31
N THR A 50 4.53 -2.10 -33.83
CA THR A 50 5.00 -0.71 -33.81
C THR A 50 4.12 0.16 -34.71
N GLU A 51 3.38 1.12 -34.15
CA GLU A 51 3.00 2.37 -34.85
C GLU A 51 2.93 3.49 -33.81
N SER A 52 4.00 4.31 -33.75
CA SER A 52 3.99 5.60 -33.07
C SER A 52 3.86 6.69 -34.14
N SER A 53 2.83 7.52 -34.00
CA SER A 53 2.63 8.74 -34.77
C SER A 53 2.57 9.92 -33.82
N SER A 54 3.54 10.81 -33.99
CA SER A 54 3.56 12.27 -33.70
C SER A 54 3.01 12.75 -32.36
N SER A 55 3.85 13.39 -31.55
CA SER A 55 4.19 14.82 -31.73
C SER A 55 5.14 15.25 -30.61
N ASP A 56 6.38 15.58 -31.00
CA ASP A 56 7.42 16.14 -30.14
C ASP A 56 6.99 17.51 -29.60
N ASP A 57 6.81 17.62 -28.29
CA ASP A 57 7.12 18.84 -27.53
C ASP A 57 8.33 18.56 -26.65
N SER A 58 9.52 18.54 -27.29
CA SER A 58 10.78 18.31 -26.60
C SER A 58 11.26 19.61 -25.96
N SER A 59 10.82 19.88 -24.73
CA SER A 59 11.65 20.68 -23.84
C SER A 59 12.87 19.82 -23.48
N ALA A 60 14.03 20.19 -23.99
CA ALA A 60 15.27 19.43 -23.86
C ALA A 60 15.64 19.18 -22.39
N VAL A 61 15.23 18.03 -21.85
CA VAL A 61 15.83 17.45 -20.65
C VAL A 61 17.20 16.94 -21.08
N THR A 62 18.23 17.64 -20.62
CA THR A 62 19.62 17.27 -20.87
C THR A 62 19.86 15.89 -20.26
N ASP A 63 20.23 14.88 -21.06
CA ASP A 63 20.67 13.58 -20.55
C ASP A 63 21.94 13.78 -19.73
N THR A 64 21.78 13.91 -18.42
CA THR A 64 22.88 14.15 -17.48
C THR A 64 23.66 12.86 -17.16
N GLY A 65 23.32 11.73 -17.78
CA GLY A 65 23.84 10.40 -17.40
C GLY A 65 23.48 10.02 -15.96
N PHE A 66 22.54 10.75 -15.34
CA PHE A 66 22.03 10.50 -14.00
C PHE A 66 20.84 9.56 -14.14
N HIS A 67 20.94 8.37 -13.56
CA HIS A 67 19.89 7.38 -13.56
C HIS A 67 19.72 6.86 -12.14
N VAL A 68 18.49 6.73 -11.68
CA VAL A 68 18.20 6.18 -10.36
C VAL A 68 17.98 4.68 -10.46
N GLU A 69 18.27 3.94 -9.40
CA GLU A 69 17.98 2.51 -9.32
C GLU A 69 16.48 2.29 -9.02
N ALA A 70 15.61 2.81 -9.87
CA ALA A 70 14.17 2.61 -9.85
C ALA A 70 13.65 2.46 -11.29
N PRO A 71 12.58 1.68 -11.53
CA PRO A 71 12.03 1.55 -12.88
C PRO A 71 11.45 2.85 -13.42
N CYS A 72 10.86 3.68 -12.56
CA CYS A 72 10.27 4.97 -12.93
C CYS A 72 10.55 5.99 -11.83
N ALA A 73 10.75 7.25 -12.20
CA ALA A 73 10.94 8.35 -11.27
C ALA A 73 10.55 9.69 -11.90
N ILE A 74 10.11 10.63 -11.05
CA ILE A 74 9.87 12.02 -11.43
C ILE A 74 10.26 12.92 -10.26
N VAL A 75 10.92 14.04 -10.56
CA VAL A 75 11.23 15.10 -9.60
C VAL A 75 10.67 16.39 -10.16
N MET A 76 9.80 17.03 -9.38
CA MET A 76 9.12 18.26 -9.77
C MET A 76 9.34 19.32 -8.72
N GLU A 77 9.59 20.56 -9.16
CA GLU A 77 9.59 21.71 -8.28
C GLU A 77 8.14 22.07 -7.92
N ALA A 78 7.85 22.12 -6.62
CA ALA A 78 6.47 22.12 -6.12
C ALA A 78 5.67 23.40 -6.42
N SER A 79 6.32 24.56 -6.57
CA SER A 79 5.62 25.84 -6.70
C SER A 79 5.27 26.21 -8.15
N THR A 80 6.12 25.79 -9.09
CA THR A 80 6.02 26.06 -10.52
C THR A 80 5.54 24.84 -11.31
N GLY A 81 5.66 23.64 -10.76
CA GLY A 81 5.40 22.39 -11.47
C GLY A 81 6.47 22.02 -12.48
N THR A 82 7.61 22.71 -12.48
CA THR A 82 8.71 22.42 -13.42
C THR A 82 9.29 21.04 -13.13
N VAL A 83 9.29 20.15 -14.13
CA VAL A 83 9.95 18.85 -14.04
C VAL A 83 11.46 19.06 -14.12
N LEU A 84 12.16 18.63 -13.06
CA LEU A 84 13.62 18.74 -12.95
C LEU A 84 14.32 17.46 -13.43
N TYR A 85 13.63 16.34 -13.33
CA TYR A 85 14.10 15.02 -13.75
C TYR A 85 12.91 14.09 -13.96
N GLU A 86 13.00 13.24 -14.97
CA GLU A 86 12.04 12.16 -15.22
C GLU A 86 12.74 10.94 -15.79
N GLN A 87 12.18 9.77 -15.51
CA GLN A 87 12.61 8.49 -16.04
C GLN A 87 11.37 7.60 -16.10
N ASP A 88 10.92 7.25 -17.31
CA ASP A 88 9.71 6.47 -17.55
C ASP A 88 8.49 6.94 -16.71
N ALA A 89 8.33 8.26 -16.54
CA ALA A 89 7.38 8.83 -15.59
C ALA A 89 5.91 8.51 -15.91
N ASP A 90 5.57 8.38 -17.19
CA ASP A 90 4.22 8.07 -17.67
C ASP A 90 3.95 6.55 -17.82
N LEU A 91 4.92 5.70 -17.46
CA LEU A 91 4.74 4.26 -17.52
C LEU A 91 3.72 3.80 -16.46
N GLN A 92 2.61 3.21 -16.91
CA GLN A 92 1.56 2.73 -16.01
C GLN A 92 2.08 1.63 -15.08
N LYS A 93 1.88 1.84 -13.77
CA LYS A 93 2.26 0.91 -12.71
C LYS A 93 1.20 0.84 -11.62
N PRO A 94 1.06 -0.32 -10.94
CA PRO A 94 0.22 -0.41 -9.76
C PRO A 94 0.77 0.52 -8.66
N PRO A 95 -0.01 1.48 -8.16
CA PRO A 95 0.46 2.48 -7.17
C PRO A 95 0.64 1.91 -5.75
N ALA A 96 0.14 0.71 -5.47
CA ALA A 96 0.09 0.13 -4.12
C ALA A 96 -0.48 1.15 -3.10
N SER A 97 0.11 1.26 -1.91
CA SER A 97 -0.36 2.17 -0.86
C SER A 97 -0.26 3.66 -1.22
N VAL A 98 0.41 4.05 -2.31
CA VAL A 98 0.39 5.44 -2.80
C VAL A 98 -1.04 5.86 -3.20
N THR A 99 -1.91 4.90 -3.52
CA THR A 99 -3.36 5.14 -3.72
C THR A 99 -3.99 5.93 -2.59
N LYS A 100 -3.51 5.75 -1.34
CA LYS A 100 -4.06 6.44 -0.17
C LYS A 100 -3.83 7.95 -0.19
N VAL A 101 -2.90 8.45 -1.00
CA VAL A 101 -2.75 9.90 -1.23
C VAL A 101 -4.03 10.46 -1.86
N MET A 102 -4.67 9.73 -2.78
CA MET A 102 -5.97 10.11 -3.35
C MET A 102 -7.07 10.08 -2.27
N THR A 103 -7.07 9.08 -1.40
CA THR A 103 -8.01 9.01 -0.27
C THR A 103 -7.87 10.23 0.64
N LEU A 104 -6.64 10.60 1.01
CA LEU A 104 -6.38 11.79 1.83
C LEU A 104 -6.79 13.09 1.12
N LEU A 105 -6.54 13.19 -0.20
CA LEU A 105 -6.97 14.34 -0.98
C LEU A 105 -8.48 14.56 -0.88
N LEU A 106 -9.29 13.52 -1.08
CA LEU A 106 -10.75 13.60 -1.00
C LEU A 106 -11.23 13.97 0.41
N ILE A 107 -10.56 13.47 1.46
CA ILE A 107 -10.86 13.84 2.84
C ILE A 107 -10.59 15.34 3.08
N PHE A 108 -9.46 15.85 2.60
CA PHE A 108 -9.13 17.28 2.72
C PHE A 108 -10.06 18.17 1.91
N GLU A 109 -10.47 17.74 0.71
CA GLU A 109 -11.51 18.45 -0.07
C GLU A 109 -12.84 18.52 0.68
N ALA A 110 -13.26 17.43 1.35
CA ALA A 110 -14.47 17.42 2.16
C ALA A 110 -14.36 18.32 3.40
N LEU A 111 -13.19 18.39 4.04
CA LEU A 111 -12.90 19.30 5.14
C LEU A 111 -12.93 20.77 4.67
N ASP A 112 -12.27 21.08 3.57
CA ASP A 112 -12.23 22.43 2.98
C ASP A 112 -13.62 22.89 2.53
N ALA A 113 -14.44 21.97 2.02
CA ALA A 113 -15.84 22.21 1.67
C ALA A 113 -16.77 22.31 2.89
N GLY A 114 -16.27 22.04 4.11
CA GLY A 114 -17.05 22.05 5.34
C GLY A 114 -18.10 20.94 5.42
N GLN A 115 -17.94 19.87 4.66
CA GLN A 115 -18.85 18.71 4.68
C GLN A 115 -18.62 17.83 5.91
N ILE A 116 -17.38 17.81 6.40
CA ILE A 116 -16.95 17.15 7.62
C ILE A 116 -16.05 18.08 8.43
N SER A 117 -15.89 17.78 9.72
CA SER A 117 -14.96 18.46 10.63
C SER A 117 -13.93 17.49 11.18
N LEU A 118 -12.75 17.99 11.56
CA LEU A 118 -11.70 17.17 12.18
C LEU A 118 -12.16 16.48 13.47
N THR A 119 -13.12 17.08 14.16
CA THR A 119 -13.70 16.58 15.41
C THR A 119 -14.87 15.63 15.20
N ASP A 120 -15.33 15.43 13.97
CA ASP A 120 -16.42 14.50 13.69
C ASP A 120 -15.99 13.08 14.06
N SER A 121 -16.94 12.35 14.63
CA SER A 121 -16.73 10.96 15.03
C SER A 121 -17.16 10.03 13.92
N VAL A 122 -16.26 9.12 13.54
CA VAL A 122 -16.48 8.06 12.56
C VAL A 122 -16.46 6.72 13.30
N THR A 123 -17.48 5.90 13.09
CA THR A 123 -17.60 4.58 13.70
C THR A 123 -17.11 3.52 12.73
N THR A 124 -16.11 2.74 13.15
CA THR A 124 -15.52 1.66 12.36
C THR A 124 -16.56 0.58 12.07
N SER A 125 -16.76 0.28 10.80
CA SER A 125 -17.62 -0.84 10.37
C SER A 125 -16.93 -2.19 10.57
N GLU A 126 -17.70 -3.29 10.62
CA GLU A 126 -17.13 -4.65 10.59
C GLU A 126 -16.26 -4.89 9.36
N HIS A 127 -16.64 -4.28 8.21
CA HIS A 127 -15.85 -4.38 6.99
C HIS A 127 -14.48 -3.69 7.14
N ALA A 128 -14.45 -2.47 7.68
CA ALA A 128 -13.22 -1.76 7.95
C ALA A 128 -12.31 -2.51 8.94
N ALA A 129 -12.88 -3.05 10.03
CA ALA A 129 -12.15 -3.86 11.00
C ALA A 129 -11.63 -5.19 10.42
N SER A 130 -12.27 -5.71 9.36
CA SER A 130 -11.84 -6.93 8.66
C SER A 130 -10.70 -6.71 7.65
N MET A 131 -10.29 -5.47 7.42
CA MET A 131 -9.27 -5.16 6.42
C MET A 131 -7.91 -5.81 6.75
N GLY A 132 -7.28 -6.39 5.74
CA GLY A 132 -5.92 -6.94 5.84
C GLY A 132 -4.83 -5.93 5.48
N GLY A 133 -3.57 -6.36 5.52
CA GLY A 133 -2.40 -5.52 5.19
C GLY A 133 -2.02 -4.57 6.32
N SER A 134 -1.49 -3.39 5.99
CA SER A 134 -1.17 -2.33 6.95
C SER A 134 -2.44 -1.85 7.63
N GLN A 135 -2.46 -1.83 8.95
CA GLN A 135 -3.64 -1.53 9.76
C GLN A 135 -3.23 -0.98 11.13
N VAL A 136 -4.15 -0.27 11.77
CA VAL A 136 -4.01 0.18 13.16
C VAL A 136 -4.85 -0.65 14.13
N PHE A 137 -5.54 -1.67 13.61
CA PHE A 137 -6.35 -2.64 14.34
C PHE A 137 -7.56 -2.01 15.01
N LEU A 138 -8.31 -1.18 14.28
CA LEU A 138 -9.58 -0.64 14.75
C LEU A 138 -10.59 -1.76 15.02
N GLU A 139 -11.30 -1.68 16.15
CA GLU A 139 -12.36 -2.64 16.48
C GLU A 139 -13.70 -2.23 15.84
N ALA A 140 -14.53 -3.20 15.48
CA ALA A 140 -15.87 -2.93 14.96
C ALA A 140 -16.73 -2.21 16.01
N GLY A 141 -17.33 -1.08 15.62
CA GLY A 141 -18.09 -0.21 16.53
C GLY A 141 -17.25 0.76 17.34
N GLU A 142 -15.91 0.67 17.28
CA GLU A 142 -15.03 1.71 17.84
C GLU A 142 -15.24 3.03 17.10
N ALA A 143 -15.22 4.14 17.84
CA ALA A 143 -15.40 5.47 17.28
C ALA A 143 -14.10 6.28 17.41
N GLN A 144 -13.65 6.85 16.29
CA GLN A 144 -12.46 7.69 16.22
C GLN A 144 -12.81 9.04 15.60
N THR A 145 -11.99 10.06 15.87
CA THR A 145 -12.15 11.36 15.20
C THR A 145 -11.61 11.29 13.78
N VAL A 146 -12.12 12.12 12.87
CA VAL A 146 -11.56 12.30 11.53
C VAL A 146 -10.06 12.62 11.60
N GLU A 147 -9.64 13.47 12.54
CA GLU A 147 -8.23 13.79 12.76
C GLU A 147 -7.38 12.54 13.10
N THR A 148 -7.89 11.66 13.97
CA THR A 148 -7.22 10.40 14.30
C THR A 148 -7.12 9.50 13.07
N LEU A 149 -8.20 9.34 12.32
CA LEU A 149 -8.21 8.48 11.13
C LEU A 149 -7.22 8.98 10.06
N ILE A 150 -7.15 10.29 9.81
CA ILE A 150 -6.15 10.89 8.90
C ILE A 150 -4.73 10.51 9.33
N LYS A 151 -4.42 10.55 10.64
CA LYS A 151 -3.11 10.14 11.16
C LYS A 151 -2.86 8.64 10.96
N CYS A 152 -3.86 7.80 11.18
CA CYS A 152 -3.76 6.36 10.95
C CYS A 152 -3.47 6.04 9.46
N ILE A 153 -4.09 6.77 8.54
CA ILE A 153 -3.85 6.65 7.09
C ILE A 153 -2.43 7.14 6.75
N ALA A 154 -2.06 8.35 7.16
CA ALA A 154 -0.82 8.99 6.72
C ALA A 154 0.44 8.37 7.36
N VAL A 155 0.35 7.94 8.63
CA VAL A 155 1.51 7.45 9.39
C VAL A 155 1.63 5.93 9.31
N ALA A 156 0.53 5.20 9.54
CA ALA A 156 0.53 3.74 9.56
C ALA A 156 0.17 3.13 8.21
N SER A 157 -0.28 3.92 7.23
CA SER A 157 -0.85 3.41 5.98
C SER A 157 -2.04 2.47 6.22
N GLY A 158 -2.80 2.71 7.30
CA GLY A 158 -3.88 1.83 7.77
C GLY A 158 -5.00 1.70 6.74
N ASN A 159 -5.26 0.48 6.27
CA ASN A 159 -6.34 0.14 5.36
C ASN A 159 -7.70 0.19 6.05
N ASP A 160 -7.76 -0.29 7.29
CA ASP A 160 -8.91 -0.18 8.19
C ASP A 160 -9.37 1.28 8.33
N ALA A 161 -8.44 2.20 8.58
CA ALA A 161 -8.74 3.63 8.68
C ALA A 161 -9.18 4.27 7.35
N CYS A 162 -8.76 3.74 6.20
CA CYS A 162 -9.22 4.22 4.89
C CYS A 162 -10.66 3.79 4.57
N VAL A 163 -11.10 2.66 5.14
CA VAL A 163 -12.40 2.02 4.86
C VAL A 163 -13.46 2.38 5.92
N ALA A 164 -13.04 2.74 7.12
CA ALA A 164 -13.89 3.17 8.24
C ALA A 164 -14.84 4.31 7.86
#